data_AF-A0A844Z1Z5-F1
#
_entry.id   AF-A0A844Z1Z5-F1
#
_cell.length_a   1.000
_cell.length_b   1.000
_cell.length_c   1.000
_cell.angle_alpha   90.00
_cell.angle_beta   90.00
_cell.angle_gamma   90.00
#
_symmetry.space_group_name_H-M   'P 1'
#
loop_
_entity.id
_entity.type
_entity.pdbx_description
1 polymer ?
#
loop_
_entity_poly.entity_id
_entity_poly.type
_entity_poly.pdbx_seq_one_letter_code
_entity_poly.pdbx_strand_id
1 'polypeptide(L)'
;MGKDRKSPQEKKALSLKRDRRNTFGESPHAARKSIPLRKAKENRRVRHENNQALANVEQLDAAALELVESSVRHNTARLGGWAKSPDEPLAAVIERKVARRNRNEGRKVRNRIAHSDVS
;
A
#
# COMPACT_ATOMS: atom_id res chain seq x y z
N MET A 1 1.69 -31.59 8.31
CA MET A 1 2.38 -31.18 7.07
C MET A 1 3.63 -30.38 7.43
N GLY A 2 4.81 -30.97 7.28
CA GLY A 2 6.08 -30.30 7.58
C GLY A 2 6.34 -29.17 6.60
N LYS A 3 6.84 -28.03 7.08
CA LYS A 3 7.17 -26.89 6.23
C LYS A 3 8.39 -27.26 5.37
N ASP A 4 8.20 -27.38 4.06
CA ASP A 4 9.30 -27.65 3.13
C ASP A 4 10.44 -26.65 3.36
N ARG A 5 11.64 -27.19 3.58
CA ARG A 5 12.84 -26.39 3.79
C ARG A 5 13.24 -25.75 2.47
N LYS A 6 12.84 -24.49 2.31
CA LYS A 6 13.25 -23.66 1.17
C LYS A 6 14.76 -23.55 1.09
N SER A 7 15.28 -23.76 -0.12
CA SER A 7 16.66 -23.48 -0.48
C SER A 7 17.01 -22.01 -0.24
N PRO A 8 18.31 -21.68 -0.08
CA PRO A 8 18.75 -20.28 -0.01
C PRO A 8 18.27 -19.42 -1.19
N GLN A 9 18.25 -19.99 -2.41
CA GLN A 9 17.82 -19.31 -3.62
C GLN A 9 16.33 -18.97 -3.57
N GLU A 10 15.49 -19.91 -3.15
CA GLU A 10 14.05 -19.67 -2.97
C GLU A 10 13.76 -18.66 -1.87
N LYS A 11 14.51 -18.71 -0.76
CA LYS A 11 14.42 -17.70 0.31
C LYS A 11 14.74 -16.31 -0.22
N LYS A 12 15.80 -16.18 -1.03
CA LYS A 12 16.19 -14.91 -1.66
C LYS A 12 15.12 -14.41 -2.63
N ALA A 13 14.61 -15.28 -3.51
CA ALA A 13 13.55 -14.91 -4.45
C ALA A 13 12.28 -14.44 -3.72
N LEU A 14 11.90 -15.12 -2.64
CA LEU A 14 10.76 -14.71 -1.82
C LEU A 14 11.02 -13.40 -1.08
N SER A 15 12.22 -13.19 -0.55
CA SER A 15 12.59 -11.93 0.09
C SER A 15 12.47 -10.77 -0.89
N LEU A 16 13.02 -10.90 -2.10
CA LEU A 16 12.95 -9.88 -3.13
C LEU A 16 11.51 -9.52 -3.53
N LYS A 17 10.60 -10.49 -3.57
CA LYS A 17 9.19 -10.31 -3.94
C LYS A 17 8.30 -9.82 -2.79
N ARG A 18 8.56 -10.26 -1.55
CA ARG A 18 7.66 -10.07 -0.41
C ARG A 18 8.13 -9.02 0.60
N ASP A 19 9.43 -8.80 0.74
CA ASP A 19 9.93 -7.70 1.58
C ASP A 19 9.57 -6.37 0.91
N ARG A 20 8.90 -5.48 1.66
CA ARG A 20 8.42 -4.20 1.15
C ARG A 20 9.10 -3.06 1.90
N ARG A 21 9.44 -1.98 1.19
CA ARG A 21 10.14 -0.82 1.73
C ARG A 21 9.38 0.46 1.42
N ASN A 22 9.19 1.30 2.42
CA ASN A 22 8.63 2.64 2.23
C ASN A 22 9.59 3.49 1.39
N THR A 23 9.10 4.01 0.27
CA THR A 23 9.86 4.81 -0.70
C THR A 23 9.27 6.20 -0.89
N PHE A 24 8.21 6.55 -0.15
CA PHE A 24 7.43 7.79 -0.28
C PHE A 24 8.01 8.98 0.50
N GLY A 25 9.22 8.88 1.05
CA GLY A 25 9.88 9.96 1.80
C GLY A 25 9.24 10.27 3.16
N GLU A 26 8.09 9.68 3.48
CA GLU A 26 7.45 9.80 4.79
C GLU A 26 8.29 9.14 5.89
N SER A 27 8.28 9.73 7.09
CA SER A 27 8.91 9.11 8.25
C SER A 27 8.16 7.82 8.64
N PRO A 28 8.85 6.75 9.05
CA PRO A 28 8.20 5.52 9.53
C PRO A 28 7.23 5.79 10.69
N HIS A 29 7.50 6.81 11.51
CA HIS A 29 6.66 7.21 12.63
C HIS A 29 5.33 7.81 12.18
N ALA A 30 5.31 8.55 11.06
CA ALA A 30 4.09 9.09 10.48
C ALA A 30 3.17 7.96 10.00
N ALA A 31 3.71 7.00 9.23
CA ALA A 31 2.95 5.85 8.73
C ALA A 31 2.31 5.01 9.86
N ARG A 32 3.04 4.81 10.97
CA ARG A 32 2.53 4.10 12.16
C ARG A 32 1.32 4.78 12.80
N LYS A 33 1.17 6.10 12.65
CA LYS A 33 0.04 6.88 13.19
C LYS A 33 -1.07 7.06 12.15
N SER A 34 -0.72 7.38 10.90
CA SER A 34 -1.67 7.73 9.85
C SER A 34 -2.47 6.53 9.35
N ILE A 35 -1.84 5.35 9.22
CA ILE A 35 -2.49 4.14 8.73
C ILE A 35 -3.61 3.67 9.69
N PRO A 36 -3.36 3.49 11.00
CA PRO A 36 -4.44 3.16 11.94
C PRO A 36 -5.53 4.23 12.00
N LEU A 37 -5.16 5.50 11.96
CA LEU A 37 -6.12 6.60 11.99
C LEU A 37 -7.06 6.59 10.78
N ARG A 38 -6.52 6.44 9.56
CA ARG A 38 -7.33 6.36 8.34
C ARG A 38 -8.26 5.15 8.37
N LYS A 39 -7.75 3.98 8.80
CA LYS A 39 -8.58 2.78 9.01
C LYS A 39 -9.72 3.03 9.99
N ALA A 40 -9.44 3.69 11.11
CA ALA A 40 -10.44 3.98 12.14
C ALA A 40 -11.52 4.96 11.65
N LYS A 41 -11.11 5.99 10.89
CA LYS A 41 -12.03 6.95 10.26
C LYS A 41 -12.96 6.26 9.26
N GLU A 42 -12.40 5.44 8.38
CA GLU A 42 -13.18 4.65 7.41
C GLU A 42 -14.21 3.76 8.10
N ASN A 43 -13.78 2.98 9.09
CA ASN A 43 -14.67 2.10 9.85
C ASN A 43 -15.76 2.87 10.62
N ARG A 44 -15.46 4.09 11.10
CA ARG A 44 -16.45 4.93 11.78
C ARG A 44 -17.50 5.43 10.79
N ARG A 45 -17.07 5.88 9.61
CA ARG A 45 -17.96 6.32 8.53
C ARG A 45 -18.92 5.20 8.12
N VAL A 46 -18.38 4.02 7.82
CA VAL A 46 -19.17 2.84 7.42
C VAL A 46 -20.21 2.48 8.49
N ARG A 47 -19.82 2.48 9.78
CA ARG A 47 -20.78 2.21 10.87
C ARG A 47 -21.84 3.29 10.99
N HIS A 48 -21.47 4.55 10.80
CA HIS A 48 -22.43 5.64 10.86
C HIS A 48 -23.46 5.54 9.74
N GLU A 49 -23.03 5.30 8.50
CA GLU A 49 -23.93 5.10 7.35
C GLU A 49 -24.86 3.90 7.56
N ASN A 50 -24.33 2.77 8.05
CA ASN A 50 -25.17 1.61 8.38
C ASN A 50 -26.20 1.93 9.46
N ASN A 51 -25.81 2.63 10.54
CA ASN A 51 -26.73 3.01 11.61
C ASN A 51 -27.81 3.98 11.11
N GLN A 52 -27.49 4.88 10.18
CA GLN A 52 -28.47 5.77 9.55
C GLN A 52 -29.46 4.99 8.67
N ALA A 53 -28.97 4.05 7.86
CA ALA A 53 -29.83 3.19 7.04
C ALA A 53 -30.77 2.33 7.89
N LEU A 54 -30.31 1.88 9.07
CA LEU A 54 -31.07 1.09 10.03
C LEU A 54 -31.89 1.92 11.02
N ALA A 55 -31.89 3.25 10.97
CA ALA A 55 -32.58 4.05 11.97
C ALA A 55 -34.12 3.97 11.84
N ASN A 56 -34.63 3.77 10.63
CA ASN A 56 -36.06 3.85 10.32
C ASN A 56 -36.62 2.54 9.75
N VAL A 57 -35.92 1.41 9.89
CA VAL A 57 -36.34 0.13 9.29
C VAL A 57 -37.74 -0.33 9.73
N GLU A 58 -38.19 0.02 10.94
CA GLU A 58 -39.53 -0.31 11.42
C GLU A 58 -40.66 0.42 10.67
N GLN A 59 -40.34 1.50 9.96
CA GLN A 59 -41.29 2.32 9.20
C GLN A 59 -41.27 2.04 7.70
N LEU A 60 -40.37 1.15 7.25
CA LEU A 60 -40.19 0.82 5.84
C LEU A 60 -41.10 -0.34 5.42
N ASP A 61 -41.55 -0.32 4.16
CA ASP A 61 -42.24 -1.46 3.56
C ASP A 61 -41.25 -2.59 3.22
N ALA A 62 -41.78 -3.75 2.84
CA ALA A 62 -40.96 -4.94 2.57
C ALA A 62 -39.93 -4.73 1.44
N ALA A 63 -40.27 -3.96 0.41
CA ALA A 63 -39.38 -3.68 -0.71
C ALA A 63 -38.24 -2.74 -0.30
N ALA A 64 -38.53 -1.71 0.49
CA ALA A 64 -37.53 -0.81 1.03
C ALA A 64 -36.62 -1.50 2.06
N LEU A 65 -37.16 -2.43 2.87
CA LEU A 65 -36.39 -3.26 3.79
C LEU A 65 -35.36 -4.13 3.05
N GLU A 66 -35.76 -4.81 1.98
CA GLU A 66 -34.87 -5.64 1.16
C GLU A 66 -33.73 -4.80 0.55
N LEU A 67 -34.04 -3.59 0.08
CA LEU A 67 -33.04 -2.66 -0.43
C LEU A 67 -32.06 -2.22 0.65
N VAL A 68 -32.53 -1.89 1.85
CA VAL A 68 -31.67 -1.52 2.99
C VAL A 68 -30.78 -2.69 3.40
N GLU A 69 -31.34 -3.90 3.53
CA GLU A 69 -30.57 -5.12 3.85
C GLU A 69 -29.46 -5.37 2.82
N SER A 70 -29.79 -5.28 1.53
CA SER A 70 -28.84 -5.40 0.42
C SER A 70 -27.74 -4.34 0.50
N SER A 71 -28.11 -3.07 0.72
CA SER A 71 -27.16 -1.96 0.84
C SER A 71 -26.18 -2.11 2.00
N VAL A 72 -26.65 -2.61 3.16
CA VAL A 72 -25.83 -2.82 4.36
C VAL A 72 -24.90 -4.03 4.17
N ARG A 73 -25.40 -5.13 3.60
CA ARG A 73 -24.61 -6.35 3.34
C ARG A 73 -23.52 -6.13 2.29
N HIS A 74 -23.87 -5.48 1.19
CA HIS A 74 -22.94 -5.21 0.09
C HIS A 74 -22.12 -3.94 0.31
N ASN A 75 -22.40 -3.21 1.40
CA ASN A 75 -21.74 -2.01 1.88
C ASN A 75 -21.06 -1.22 0.76
N THR A 76 -21.88 -0.63 -0.10
CA THR A 76 -21.41 0.11 -1.27
C THR A 76 -20.50 1.27 -0.88
N ALA A 77 -20.65 1.84 0.32
CA ALA A 77 -19.76 2.86 0.85
C ALA A 77 -18.31 2.38 1.05
N ARG A 78 -18.10 1.08 1.25
CA ARG A 78 -16.77 0.46 1.32
C ARG A 78 -16.17 0.21 -0.07
N LEU A 79 -16.99 0.11 -1.11
CA LEU A 79 -16.55 -0.01 -2.50
C LEU A 79 -16.00 1.35 -2.96
N GLY A 80 -14.68 1.51 -2.92
CA GLY A 80 -13.98 2.76 -3.27
C GLY A 80 -13.45 3.55 -2.06
N GLY A 81 -13.64 3.03 -0.84
CA GLY A 81 -13.09 3.60 0.38
C GLY A 81 -11.56 3.49 0.51
N TRP A 82 -11.00 4.03 1.59
CA TRP A 82 -9.56 3.96 1.82
C TRP A 82 -9.08 2.51 1.96
N ALA A 83 -8.19 2.08 1.05
CA ALA A 83 -7.50 0.80 1.11
C ALA A 83 -6.01 1.01 1.35
N LYS A 84 -5.41 0.20 2.23
CA LYS A 84 -3.96 0.19 2.40
C LYS A 84 -3.32 -0.46 1.19
N SER A 85 -2.57 0.32 0.42
CA SER A 85 -1.70 -0.19 -0.65
C SER A 85 -0.41 -0.76 -0.06
N PRO A 86 0.14 -1.86 -0.61
CA PRO A 86 1.45 -2.34 -0.21
C PRO A 86 2.57 -1.40 -0.67
N ASP A 87 3.59 -1.25 0.16
CA ASP A 87 4.82 -0.52 -0.18
C ASP A 87 5.58 -1.21 -1.33
N GLU A 88 6.63 -0.56 -1.83
CA GLU A 88 7.39 -1.03 -2.99
C GLU A 88 8.23 -2.29 -2.66
N PRO A 89 8.25 -3.33 -3.52
CA PRO A 89 9.03 -4.54 -3.29
C PRO A 89 10.54 -4.29 -3.30
N LEU A 90 11.27 -5.05 -2.49
CA LEU A 90 12.72 -4.92 -2.33
C LEU A 90 13.47 -5.05 -3.67
N ALA A 91 13.02 -5.91 -4.58
CA ALA A 91 13.59 -6.04 -5.93
C ALA A 91 13.64 -4.69 -6.67
N ALA A 92 12.50 -4.01 -6.78
CA ALA A 92 12.39 -2.70 -7.46
C ALA A 92 13.26 -1.64 -6.78
N VAL A 93 13.34 -1.67 -5.44
CA VAL A 93 14.21 -0.75 -4.68
C VAL A 93 15.70 -0.98 -5.01
N ILE A 94 16.13 -2.25 -5.09
CA ILE A 94 17.52 -2.60 -5.42
C ILE A 94 17.84 -2.15 -6.85
N GLU A 95 16.99 -2.48 -7.82
CA GLU A 95 17.15 -2.07 -9.23
C GLU A 95 17.32 -0.56 -9.35
N ARG A 96 16.44 0.22 -8.70
CA ARG A 96 16.53 1.68 -8.68
C ARG A 96 17.85 2.17 -8.07
N LYS A 97 18.33 1.54 -6.98
CA LYS A 97 19.61 1.89 -6.35
C LYS A 97 20.81 1.58 -7.25
N VAL A 98 20.80 0.43 -7.93
CA VAL A 98 21.85 0.03 -8.89
C VAL A 98 21.88 1.00 -10.07
N ALA A 99 20.72 1.29 -10.67
CA ALA A 99 20.61 2.24 -11.77
C ALA A 99 21.13 3.63 -11.38
N ARG A 100 20.81 4.11 -10.16
CA ARG A 100 21.32 5.37 -9.64
C ARG A 100 22.86 5.36 -9.49
N ARG A 101 23.43 4.27 -8.99
CA ARG A 101 24.88 4.13 -8.85
C ARG A 101 25.56 4.21 -10.21
N ASN A 102 25.08 3.45 -11.20
CA ASN A 102 25.65 3.44 -12.55
C ASN A 102 25.61 4.83 -13.20
N ARG A 103 24.48 5.56 -13.05
CA ARG A 103 24.38 6.96 -13.52
C ARG A 103 25.41 7.88 -12.87
N ASN A 104 25.63 7.73 -11.56
CA ASN A 104 26.58 8.55 -10.83
C ASN A 104 28.03 8.26 -11.25
N GLU A 105 28.40 7.00 -11.45
CA GLU A 105 29.73 6.64 -11.94
C GLU A 105 29.97 7.18 -13.36
N GLY A 106 29.00 7.05 -14.26
CA GLY A 106 29.07 7.65 -15.60
C GLY A 106 29.21 9.18 -15.56
N ARG A 107 28.56 9.87 -14.60
CA ARG A 107 28.76 11.31 -14.38
C ARG A 107 30.19 11.63 -13.92
N LYS A 108 30.74 10.89 -12.96
CA LYS A 108 32.12 11.10 -12.48
C LYS A 108 33.16 10.87 -13.58
N VAL A 109 32.98 9.84 -14.40
CA VAL A 109 33.87 9.56 -15.54
C VAL A 109 33.87 10.74 -16.51
N ARG A 110 32.69 11.23 -16.92
CA ARG A 110 32.58 12.41 -17.80
C ARG A 110 33.25 13.65 -17.21
N ASN A 111 33.03 13.91 -15.92
CA ASN A 111 33.65 15.05 -15.26
C ASN A 111 35.19 14.96 -15.20
N ARG A 112 35.75 13.74 -15.06
CA ARG A 112 37.21 13.55 -15.07
C ARG A 112 37.80 13.82 -16.46
N ILE A 113 37.18 13.31 -17.52
CA ILE A 113 37.61 13.54 -18.92
C ILE A 113 37.56 15.03 -19.24
N ALA A 114 36.45 15.70 -18.91
CA ALA A 114 36.32 17.14 -19.13
C ALA A 114 37.35 17.99 -18.35
N HIS A 115 37.87 17.49 -17.23
CA HIS A 115 38.90 18.19 -16.46
C HIS A 115 40.30 17.95 -17.02
N SER A 116 40.57 16.77 -17.59
CA SER A 116 41.85 16.47 -18.25
C SER A 116 42.02 17.17 -19.59
N ASP A 117 40.94 17.42 -20.33
CA ASP A 117 40.98 18.09 -21.65
C ASP A 117 41.15 19.63 -21.56
N VAL A 118 41.09 20.19 -20.35
CA VAL A 118 41.16 21.65 -20.09
C VAL A 118 42.52 22.06 -19.48
N SER A 119 43.41 21.11 -19.19
CA SER A 119 44.78 21.34 -18.69
C SER A 119 45.81 21.10 -19.79
#